data_AF-A0AA88XPQ8-F1
#
_entry.id   AF-A0AA88XPQ8-F1
#
_cell.length_a   1.000
_cell.length_b   1.000
_cell.length_c   1.000
_cell.angle_alpha   90.00
_cell.angle_beta   90.00
_cell.angle_gamma   90.00
#
_symmetry.space_group_name_H-M   'P 1'
#
loop_
_entity.id
_entity.type
_entity.pdbx_description
1 polymer ?
#
loop_
_entity_poly.entity_id
_entity_poly.type
_entity_poly.pdbx_seq_one_letter_code
_entity_poly.pdbx_strand_id
1 'polypeptide(L)'
;MREAQQVIKEAQWKSDQDASHCSSCSKEFSISRRKHHCRNCGEIFCNECSDNKMPLPSSAKPVRVCDNCQTLLLQRYSSAGN
;
A
#
# COMPACT_ATOMS: atom_id res chain seq x y z
N MET A 1 3.42 -16.73 -32.51
CA MET A 1 2.05 -16.16 -32.53
C MET A 1 1.47 -16.29 -31.13
N ARG A 2 1.20 -15.13 -30.50
CA ARG A 2 0.14 -14.84 -29.51
C ARG A 2 0.15 -15.68 -28.20
N GLU A 3 0.13 -15.12 -27.01
CA GLU A 3 -0.57 -13.92 -26.54
C GLU A 3 0.16 -13.22 -25.38
N ALA A 4 0.20 -11.90 -25.46
CA ALA A 4 0.59 -11.02 -24.37
C ALA A 4 -0.60 -10.83 -23.41
N GLN A 5 -0.35 -11.13 -22.13
CA GLN A 5 -0.57 -10.22 -21.00
C GLN A 5 -1.92 -9.46 -20.92
N GLN A 6 -2.85 -9.95 -20.08
CA GLN A 6 -3.52 -9.09 -19.09
C GLN A 6 -4.28 -9.92 -18.04
N VAL A 7 -3.55 -10.43 -17.04
CA VAL A 7 -4.20 -10.89 -15.80
C VAL A 7 -4.56 -9.65 -15.00
N ILE A 8 -5.85 -9.50 -14.70
CA ILE A 8 -6.38 -8.45 -13.82
C ILE A 8 -5.56 -8.50 -12.53
N LYS A 9 -4.83 -7.42 -12.24
CA LYS A 9 -3.97 -7.31 -11.06
C LYS A 9 -4.88 -7.13 -9.84
N GLU A 10 -5.44 -8.22 -9.35
CA GLU A 10 -5.92 -8.29 -7.97
C GLU A 10 -4.77 -7.78 -7.09
N ALA A 11 -5.06 -6.91 -6.12
CA ALA A 11 -4.05 -6.35 -5.23
C ALA A 11 -3.45 -7.48 -4.40
N GLN A 12 -2.48 -8.19 -4.96
CA GLN A 12 -1.81 -9.32 -4.35
C GLN A 12 -1.05 -8.76 -3.15
N TRP A 13 -1.56 -9.04 -1.96
CA TRP A 13 -0.88 -8.72 -0.71
C TRP A 13 0.50 -9.36 -0.76
N LYS A 14 1.54 -8.53 -0.76
CA LYS A 14 2.89 -9.03 -0.93
C LYS A 14 3.28 -9.85 0.28
N SER A 15 3.86 -11.03 0.04
CA SER A 15 4.38 -11.88 1.11
C SER A 15 5.51 -11.16 1.84
N ASP A 16 5.51 -11.25 3.17
CA ASP A 16 6.56 -10.69 4.01
C ASP A 16 7.93 -11.30 3.72
N GLN A 17 7.98 -12.55 3.25
CA GLN A 17 9.24 -13.25 2.98
C GLN A 17 10.00 -12.62 1.80
N ASP A 18 9.29 -11.99 0.85
CA ASP A 18 9.89 -11.45 -0.38
C ASP A 18 10.30 -9.98 -0.25
N ALA A 19 9.93 -9.30 0.83
CA ALA A 19 10.24 -7.88 1.03
C ALA A 19 11.45 -7.69 1.95
N SER A 20 12.63 -7.49 1.38
CA SER A 20 13.84 -7.11 2.13
C SER A 20 13.93 -5.62 2.43
N HIS A 21 13.31 -4.77 1.59
CA HIS A 21 13.37 -3.32 1.68
C HIS A 21 11.97 -2.69 1.61
N CYS A 22 11.81 -1.51 2.20
CA CYS A 22 10.59 -0.73 2.08
C CYS A 22 10.30 -0.36 0.62
N SER A 23 9.08 -0.63 0.13
CA SER A 23 8.66 -0.32 -1.25
C SER A 23 8.61 1.18 -1.59
N SER A 24 8.91 2.08 -0.64
CA SER A 24 8.97 3.53 -0.88
C SER A 24 10.38 4.10 -0.69
N CYS A 25 10.97 3.96 0.50
CA CYS A 25 12.29 4.54 0.78
C CYS A 25 13.46 3.61 0.49
N SER A 26 13.22 2.36 0.08
CA SER A 26 14.22 1.34 -0.20
C SER A 26 15.19 1.05 0.95
N LYS A 27 14.88 1.45 2.18
CA LYS A 27 15.65 1.09 3.38
C LYS A 27 15.37 -0.35 3.77
N GLU A 28 16.42 -1.09 4.14
CA GLU A 28 16.34 -2.48 4.55
C GLU A 28 15.56 -2.62 5.86
N PHE A 29 14.70 -3.64 5.93
CA PHE A 29 13.98 -3.96 7.16
C PHE A 29 14.90 -4.59 8.21
N SER A 30 14.58 -4.36 9.48
CA SER A 30 15.34 -4.89 10.61
C SER A 30 14.42 -5.12 11.81
N ILE A 31 14.95 -5.59 12.94
CA ILE A 31 14.18 -5.80 14.17
C ILE A 31 13.50 -4.48 14.63
N SER A 32 14.18 -3.34 14.43
CA SER A 32 13.66 -2.01 14.75
C SER A 32 12.85 -1.38 13.61
N ARG A 33 13.18 -1.66 12.34
CA ARG A 33 12.39 -1.22 11.17
C ARG A 33 11.49 -2.37 10.70
N ARG A 34 10.31 -2.48 11.31
CA ARG A 34 9.35 -3.55 11.01
C ARG A 34 8.59 -3.33 9.69
N LYS A 35 8.07 -4.43 9.15
CA LYS A 35 7.26 -4.49 7.92
C LYS A 35 5.81 -4.12 8.22
N HIS A 36 5.22 -3.32 7.34
CA HIS A 36 3.80 -2.94 7.41
C HIS A 36 3.17 -2.93 6.02
N HIS A 37 2.07 -3.65 5.85
CA HIS A 37 1.31 -3.59 4.60
C HIS A 37 0.48 -2.32 4.47
N CYS A 38 0.47 -1.75 3.27
CA CYS A 38 -0.58 -0.81 2.88
C CYS A 38 -1.88 -1.58 2.60
N ARG A 39 -2.97 -1.24 3.28
CA ARG A 39 -4.26 -1.93 3.09
C ARG A 39 -4.97 -1.55 1.78
N ASN A 40 -4.46 -0.55 1.06
CA ASN A 40 -4.97 -0.14 -0.25
C ASN A 40 -4.22 -0.84 -1.40
N CYS A 41 -2.87 -0.80 -1.43
CA CYS A 41 -2.09 -1.36 -2.53
C CYS A 41 -1.45 -2.73 -2.26
N GLY A 42 -1.44 -3.21 -1.01
CA GLY A 42 -0.90 -4.52 -0.65
C GLY A 42 0.63 -4.61 -0.53
N GLU A 43 1.37 -3.56 -0.91
CA GLU A 43 2.84 -3.49 -0.78
C GLU A 43 3.30 -3.30 0.67
N ILE A 44 4.59 -3.58 0.93
CA ILE A 44 5.20 -3.56 2.26
C ILE A 44 6.08 -2.32 2.46
N PHE A 45 5.86 -1.62 3.58
CA PHE A 45 6.51 -0.35 3.93
C PHE A 45 7.06 -0.37 5.36
N CYS A 46 7.96 0.56 5.67
CA CYS A 46 8.33 0.86 7.06
C CYS A 46 7.30 1.78 7.73
N ASN A 47 7.45 2.01 9.04
CA ASN A 47 6.50 2.86 9.76
C ASN A 47 6.49 4.28 9.21
N GLU A 48 7.67 4.88 8.95
CA GLU A 48 7.75 6.26 8.44
C GLU A 48 7.03 6.44 7.09
N CYS A 49 7.02 5.44 6.21
CA CYS A 49 6.39 5.52 4.88
C CYS A 49 4.92 5.06 4.85
N SER A 50 4.36 4.71 6.02
CA SER A 50 3.00 4.17 6.10
C SER A 50 2.30 4.52 7.41
N ASP A 51 2.65 5.62 8.06
CA ASP A 51 2.10 5.99 9.38
C ASP A 51 0.65 6.53 9.31
N ASN A 52 0.15 6.69 8.09
CA ASN A 52 -1.15 7.27 7.80
C ASN A 52 -2.27 6.22 7.84
N LYS A 53 -3.47 6.64 8.27
CA LYS A 53 -4.69 5.82 8.24
C LYS A 53 -5.77 6.50 7.43
N MET A 54 -6.42 5.74 6.55
CA MET A 54 -7.49 6.23 5.68
C MET A 54 -8.70 5.30 5.75
N PRO A 55 -9.94 5.83 5.63
CA PRO A 55 -11.12 5.00 5.42
C PRO A 55 -10.99 4.28 4.07
N LEU A 56 -11.30 2.99 4.04
CA LEU A 56 -11.36 2.19 2.82
C LEU A 56 -12.69 1.42 2.77
N PRO A 57 -13.27 1.15 1.59
CA PRO A 57 -14.50 0.37 1.48
C PRO A 57 -14.40 -1.03 2.10
N SER A 58 -13.19 -1.58 2.20
CA SER A 58 -12.91 -2.90 2.78
C SER A 58 -12.91 -2.92 4.31
N SER A 59 -13.05 -1.79 5.00
CA SER A 59 -13.04 -1.74 6.47
C SER A 59 -13.91 -0.61 7.02
N ALA A 60 -14.69 -0.91 8.07
CA ALA A 60 -15.49 0.08 8.79
C ALA A 60 -14.64 1.10 9.57
N LYS A 61 -13.36 0.79 9.86
CA LYS A 61 -12.45 1.67 10.59
C LYS A 61 -11.32 2.15 9.66
N PRO A 62 -10.74 3.34 9.88
CA PRO A 62 -9.57 3.77 9.14
C PRO A 62 -8.41 2.77 9.29
N VAL A 63 -7.82 2.38 8.17
CA VAL A 63 -6.75 1.39 8.09
C VAL A 63 -5.46 1.99 7.57
N ARG A 64 -4.33 1.36 7.93
CA ARG A 64 -2.99 1.82 7.54
C ARG A 64 -2.80 1.84 6.02
N VAL A 65 -2.31 2.94 5.49
CA VAL A 65 -1.94 3.09 4.08
C VAL A 65 -0.55 3.72 3.94
N CYS A 66 0.12 3.47 2.82
CA CYS A 66 1.35 4.19 2.50
C CYS A 66 1.05 5.62 2.05
N ASP A 67 2.07 6.49 2.10
CA ASP A 67 1.93 7.92 1.80
C ASP A 67 1.40 8.20 0.38
N ASN A 68 1.81 7.36 -0.60
CA ASN A 68 1.30 7.46 -1.97
C ASN A 68 -0.21 7.14 -2.04
N CYS A 69 -0.65 6.09 -1.31
CA CYS A 69 -2.07 5.74 -1.26
C CYS A 69 -2.88 6.79 -0.50
N GLN A 70 -2.33 7.38 0.56
CA GLN A 70 -2.98 8.49 1.26
C GLN A 70 -3.22 9.65 0.31
N THR A 71 -2.19 10.12 -0.40
CA THR A 71 -2.29 11.23 -1.35
C THR A 71 -3.35 10.95 -2.42
N LEU A 72 -3.34 9.76 -3.01
CA LEU A 72 -4.33 9.36 -4.02
C LEU A 72 -5.76 9.36 -3.47
N LEU A 73 -5.97 8.84 -2.26
CA LEU A 73 -7.29 8.77 -1.64
C LEU A 73 -7.82 10.16 -1.29
N LEU A 74 -6.98 11.04 -0.75
CA LEU A 74 -7.35 12.43 -0.46
C LEU A 74 -7.78 13.18 -1.73
N GLN A 75 -7.07 12.99 -2.84
CA GLN A 75 -7.46 13.56 -4.13
C GLN A 75 -8.84 13.04 -4.55
N ARG A 76 -9.08 11.73 -4.48
CA ARG A 76 -10.38 11.13 -4.83
C ARG A 76 -11.54 11.64 -3.97
N TYR A 77 -11.34 11.80 -2.66
CA TYR A 77 -12.38 12.33 -1.78
C TYR A 77 -12.67 13.81 -2.05
N SER A 78 -11.65 14.58 -2.43
CA SER A 78 -11.83 15.98 -2.83
C SER A 78 -12.63 16.10 -4.13
N SER A 79 -12.44 15.15 -5.06
CA SER A 79 -13.17 15.10 -6.34
C SER A 79 -14.59 14.56 -6.24
N ALA A 80 -14.87 13.70 -5.24
CA ALA A 80 -16.20 13.11 -5.02
C ALA A 80 -17.16 14.03 -4.23
N GLY A 81 -16.73 15.24 -3.89
CA GLY A 81 -17.50 16.24 -3.14
C GLY A 81 -18.13 17.35 -3.99
N ASN A 82 -18.23 17.19 -5.31
CA ASN A 82 -19.05 18.05 -6.19
C ASN A 82 -20.19 17.26 -6.82
#